data_AF-A0A930R1G1-F1
#
_entry.id   AF-A0A930R1G1-F1
#
_cell.length_a   1.000
_cell.length_b   1.000
_cell.length_c   1.000
_cell.angle_alpha   90.00
_cell.angle_beta   90.00
_cell.angle_gamma   90.00
#
_symmetry.space_group_name_H-M   'P 1'
#
loop_
_entity.id
_entity.type
_entity.pdbx_description
1 polymer ?
#
loop_
_entity_poly.entity_id
_entity_poly.type
_entity_poly.pdbx_seq_one_letter_code
_entity_poly.pdbx_strand_id
1 'polypeptide(L)' 'MKYLIDSANLDEIRALSEYLPIAGVTSNPSIVKK' A
#
# COMPACT_ATOMS: atom_id res chain seq x y z
N MET A 1 -16.72 -3.60 2.70
CA MET A 1 -15.87 -2.50 2.19
C MET A 1 -14.46 -3.05 2.02
N LYS A 2 -13.74 -2.72 0.94
CA LYS A 2 -12.37 -3.20 0.69
C LYS A 2 -11.38 -2.08 0.98
N TYR A 3 -10.27 -2.38 1.65
CA TYR A 3 -9.21 -1.42 1.95
C TYR A 3 -8.06 -1.57 0.96
N LEU A 4 -7.52 -0.45 0.49
CA LEU A 4 -6.36 -0.41 -0.39
C LEU A 4 -5.30 0.51 0.20
N ILE A 5 -4.02 0.15 0.05
CA ILE A 5 -2.88 1.00 0.43
C ILE A 5 -2.46 1.81 -0.80
N ASP A 6 -2.32 3.13 -0.65
CA ASP A 6 -1.79 4.00 -1.71
C ASP A 6 -0.32 4.36 -1.43
N SER A 7 0.57 3.42 -1.72
CA SER A 7 2.00 3.56 -1.43
C SER A 7 2.83 2.70 -2.39
N ALA A 8 4.11 3.07 -2.55
CA ALA A 8 5.12 2.24 -3.20
C ALA A 8 6.21 1.77 -2.21
N ASN A 9 6.12 2.14 -0.93
CA ASN A 9 7.06 1.73 0.09
C ASN A 9 6.74 0.29 0.54
N LEU A 10 7.65 -0.63 0.27
CA LEU A 10 7.44 -2.06 0.54
C LEU A 10 7.38 -2.39 2.04
N ASP A 11 8.08 -1.63 2.89
CA ASP A 11 8.07 -1.87 4.33
C ASP A 11 6.72 -1.45 4.95
N GLU A 12 6.19 -0.31 4.51
CA GLU A 12 4.85 0.16 4.89
C GLU A 12 3.76 -0.81 4.41
N ILE A 13 3.83 -1.24 3.14
CA ILE A 13 2.88 -2.20 2.57
C ILE A 13 2.92 -3.50 3.37
N ARG A 14 4.11 -4.02 3.70
CA ARG A 14 4.27 -5.24 4.47
C ARG A 14 3.68 -5.11 5.87
N ALA A 15 4.02 -4.05 6.60
CA ALA A 15 3.52 -3.81 7.95
C ALA A 15 1.99 -3.70 7.95
N LEU A 16 1.41 -2.87 7.08
CA LEU A 16 -0.04 -2.67 7.04
C LEU A 16 -0.80 -3.94 6.60
N SER A 17 -0.23 -4.72 5.67
CA SER A 17 -0.83 -5.97 5.24
C SER A 17 -0.83 -7.07 6.31
N GLU A 18 0.05 -6.97 7.30
CA GLU A 18 0.10 -7.91 8.43
C GLU A 18 -1.01 -7.64 9.45
N TYR A 19 -1.36 -6.37 9.67
CA TYR A 19 -2.31 -5.97 10.72
C TYR A 19 -3.72 -5.65 10.20
N LEU A 20 -3.89 -5.32 8.92
CA LEU A 20 -5.16 -4.86 8.36
C LEU A 20 -5.65 -5.78 7.22
N PRO A 21 -6.97 -5.90 7.01
CA PRO A 21 -7.55 -6.68 5.92
C PRO A 21 -7.47 -5.93 4.58
N ILE A 22 -6.24 -5.73 4.10
CA ILE A 22 -5.94 -5.03 2.85
C ILE A 22 -6.29 -5.94 1.67
N ALA A 23 -7.06 -5.40 0.72
CA ALA A 23 -7.48 -6.11 -0.49
C ALA A 23 -6.54 -5.88 -1.68
N GLY A 24 -5.65 -4.88 -1.60
CA GLY A 24 -4.68 -4.57 -2.65
C GLY A 24 -3.92 -3.28 -2.40
N VAL A 25 -3.05 -2.94 -3.36
CA VAL A 25 -2.22 -1.73 -3.33
C VAL A 25 -2.44 -0.95 -4.62
N THR A 26 -2.54 0.38 -4.51
CA THR A 26 -2.49 1.31 -5.63
C THR A 26 -1.19 2.11 -5.58
N SER A 27 -0.73 2.55 -6.73
CA SER A 27 0.39 3.49 -6.82
C SER A 27 0.24 4.40 -8.04
N ASN A 28 1.12 5.38 -8.14
CA ASN A 28 1.25 6.24 -9.30
C ASN A 28 2.72 6.66 -9.49
N PRO A 29 3.10 7.21 -10.67
CA PRO A 29 4.48 7.62 -10.93
C PRO A 29 5.06 8.63 -9.92
N SER A 30 4.24 9.51 -9.36
CA SER A 30 4.67 10.50 -8.36
C SER A 30 5.02 9.87 -7.01
N ILE A 31 4.29 8.82 -6.60
CA ILE A 31 4.58 8.03 -5.38
C ILE A 31 5.87 7.24 -5.57
N VAL A 32 6.05 6.61 -6.74
CA VAL A 32 7.23 5.78 -7.02
C VAL A 32 8.52 6.60 -7.17
N LYS A 33 8.42 7.85 -7.66
CA LYS A 33 9.57 8.73 -7.86
C LYS A 33 10.11 9.32 -6.54
N LYS A 34 9.30 9.37 -5.49
CA LYS A 34 9.69 9.86 -4.17
C LYS A 34 10.65 8.89 -3.49
#